data_AF-A0A842PI20-F1
#
_entry.id   AF-A0A842PI20-F1
#
_cell.length_a   1.000
_cell.length_b   1.000
_cell.length_c   1.000
_cell.angle_alpha   90.00
_cell.angle_beta   90.00
_cell.angle_gamma   90.00
#
_symmetry.space_group_name_H-M   'P 1'
#
loop_
_entity.id
_entity.type
_entity.pdbx_description
1 polymer ?
#
loop_
_entity_poly.entity_id
_entity_poly.type
_entity_poly.pdbx_seq_one_letter_code
_entity_poly.pdbx_strand_id
1 'polypeptide(L)'
;MIIAILFPAMFAQFINLEGVEGYWFFIPVVNVLLALREILTNTIVIEHTIYWASSSLVYALAAAFYASRQFNREDLVESIN
;
A
#
# COMPACT_ATOMS: atom_id res chain seq x y z
N MET A 1 -10.05 -2.33 -21.12
CA MET A 1 -8.56 -2.44 -21.05
C MET A 1 -7.90 -1.07 -20.94
N ILE A 2 -8.14 -0.12 -21.84
CA ILE A 2 -7.52 1.22 -21.83
C ILE A 2 -7.80 2.00 -20.52
N ILE A 3 -9.03 1.95 -20.00
CA ILE A 3 -9.42 2.65 -18.77
C ILE A 3 -8.64 2.17 -17.54
N ALA A 4 -8.31 0.88 -17.45
CA ALA A 4 -7.58 0.31 -16.31
C ALA A 4 -6.13 0.81 -16.22
N ILE A 5 -5.56 1.30 -17.32
CA ILE A 5 -4.21 1.86 -17.40
C ILE A 5 -4.24 3.38 -17.27
N LEU A 6 -5.25 4.03 -17.86
CA LEU A 6 -5.39 5.49 -17.78
C LEU A 6 -5.77 5.98 -16.39
N PHE A 7 -6.61 5.23 -15.65
CA PHE A 7 -7.05 5.68 -14.34
C PHE A 7 -5.88 5.86 -13.34
N PRO A 8 -4.96 4.88 -13.19
CA PRO A 8 -3.78 5.08 -12.36
C PRO A 8 -2.89 6.22 -12.83
N ALA A 9 -2.66 6.33 -14.15
CA ALA A 9 -1.82 7.37 -14.73
C ALA A 9 -2.39 8.77 -14.49
N MET A 10 -3.71 8.96 -14.66
CA MET A 10 -4.37 10.24 -14.40
C MET A 10 -4.34 10.59 -12.91
N PHE A 11 -4.60 9.63 -12.03
CA PHE A 11 -4.60 9.87 -10.58
C PHE A 11 -3.20 10.23 -10.06
N ALA A 12 -2.18 9.53 -10.56
CA ALA A 12 -0.76 9.81 -10.32
C ALA A 12 -0.28 11.15 -10.90
N GLN A 13 -1.06 11.79 -11.77
CA GLN A 13 -0.76 13.08 -12.39
C GLN A 13 -1.45 14.24 -11.65
N PHE A 14 -2.64 14.03 -11.07
CA PHE A 14 -3.32 15.01 -10.21
C PHE A 14 -2.65 15.17 -8.84
N ILE A 15 -2.16 14.06 -8.29
CA ILE A 15 -1.27 14.05 -7.15
C ILE A 15 0.11 14.23 -7.76
N ASN A 16 0.70 15.42 -7.79
CA ASN A 16 2.05 15.59 -8.31
C ASN A 16 3.05 14.78 -7.45
N LEU A 17 3.29 13.52 -7.79
CA LEU A 17 4.07 12.57 -7.00
C LEU A 17 5.56 12.93 -6.92
N GLU A 18 6.04 13.82 -7.79
CA GLU A 18 7.42 14.35 -7.72
C GLU A 18 7.61 15.43 -6.64
N GLY A 19 6.54 16.05 -6.16
CA GLY A 19 6.59 17.08 -5.11
C GLY A 19 5.73 16.76 -3.88
N VAL A 20 5.15 15.56 -3.83
CA VAL A 20 4.28 15.15 -2.74
C VAL A 20 5.10 14.68 -1.56
N GLU A 21 4.82 15.27 -0.41
CA GLU A 21 5.50 14.93 0.83
C GLU A 21 5.29 13.46 1.22
N GLY A 22 6.33 12.85 1.79
CA GLY A 22 6.41 11.42 2.04
C GLY A 22 5.26 10.83 2.88
N TYR A 23 4.52 11.66 3.62
CA TYR A 23 3.40 11.20 4.43
C TYR A 23 2.20 10.71 3.60
N TRP A 24 2.06 11.12 2.33
CA TRP A 24 0.97 10.64 1.47
C TRP A 24 1.12 9.16 1.08
N PHE A 25 2.33 8.60 1.17
CA PHE A 25 2.58 7.18 0.89
C PHE A 25 2.08 6.25 2.01
N PHE A 26 1.65 6.80 3.16
CA PHE A 26 0.88 6.08 4.17
C PHE A 26 -0.59 5.83 3.78
N ILE A 27 -1.01 6.22 2.58
CA ILE A 27 -2.31 5.82 2.05
C ILE A 27 -2.08 4.61 1.12
N PRO A 28 -2.60 3.40 1.45
CA PRO A 28 -2.36 2.19 0.67
C PRO A 28 -2.70 2.34 -0.82
N VAL A 29 -3.76 3.08 -1.13
CA VAL A 29 -4.20 3.33 -2.51
C VAL A 29 -3.15 4.15 -3.28
N VAL A 30 -2.65 5.24 -2.70
CA VAL A 30 -1.60 6.07 -3.31
C VAL A 30 -0.34 5.25 -3.56
N ASN A 31 -0.01 4.37 -2.62
CA ASN A 31 1.15 3.51 -2.70
C ASN A 31 1.10 2.54 -3.90
N VAL A 32 -0.05 1.91 -4.14
CA VAL A 32 -0.26 1.04 -5.32
C VAL A 32 -0.26 1.84 -6.62
N LEU A 33 -0.89 3.02 -6.63
CA LEU A 33 -0.96 3.88 -7.81
C LEU A 33 0.42 4.39 -8.24
N LEU A 34 1.28 4.75 -7.28
CA LEU A 34 2.66 5.13 -7.51
C LEU A 34 3.46 3.98 -8.15
N ALA A 35 3.39 2.78 -7.56
CA ALA A 35 4.08 1.61 -8.09
C ALA A 35 3.61 1.28 -9.52
N LEU A 36 2.30 1.34 -9.78
CA LEU A 36 1.74 1.15 -11.11
C LEU A 36 2.22 2.21 -12.11
N ARG A 37 2.28 3.49 -11.72
CA ARG A 37 2.82 4.57 -12.55
C ARG A 37 4.27 4.25 -12.94
N GLU A 38 5.12 3.91 -11.98
CA GLU A 38 6.55 3.64 -12.22
C GLU A 38 6.79 2.44 -13.14
N ILE A 39 6.00 1.38 -12.98
CA ILE A 39 6.03 0.21 -13.87
C ILE A 39 5.60 0.59 -15.29
N LEU A 40 4.55 1.42 -15.42
CA LEU A 40 4.05 1.85 -16.73
C LEU A 40 5.00 2.81 -17.45
N THR A 41 5.70 3.67 -16.72
CA THR A 41 6.69 4.60 -17.28
C THR A 41 8.08 3.98 -17.43
N ASN A 42 8.28 2.74 -16.96
CA ASN A 42 9.56 2.04 -16.96
C ASN A 42 10.68 2.85 -16.27
N THR A 43 10.32 3.56 -15.20
CA THR A 43 11.22 4.40 -14.39
C THR A 43 11.17 3.93 -12.96
N ILE A 44 12.32 3.73 -12.33
CA ILE A 44 12.41 3.33 -10.91
C ILE A 44 12.95 4.51 -10.12
N VAL A 45 12.18 4.99 -9.14
CA VAL A 45 12.62 6.04 -8.22
C VAL A 45 12.88 5.41 -6.85
N ILE A 46 14.11 5.49 -6.37
CA ILE A 46 14.55 4.79 -5.14
C ILE A 46 13.79 5.31 -3.91
N GLU A 47 13.57 6.62 -3.81
CA GLU A 47 12.84 7.24 -2.70
C GLU A 47 11.41 6.67 -2.58
N HIS A 48 10.69 6.61 -3.69
CA HIS A 48 9.36 6.02 -3.77
C HIS A 48 9.35 4.52 -3.44
N THR A 49 10.38 3.79 -3.89
CA THR A 49 10.54 2.36 -3.57
C THR A 49 10.68 2.14 -2.06
N ILE A 50 11.42 3.01 -1.36
CA ILE A 50 11.60 2.95 0.09
C ILE A 50 10.27 3.27 0.81
N TYR A 51 9.55 4.29 0.39
CA TYR A 51 8.22 4.60 0.96
C TYR A 51 7.23 3.46 0.75
N TRP A 52 7.23 2.85 -0.45
CA TRP A 52 6.37 1.72 -0.76
C TRP A 52 6.68 0.49 0.09
N ALA A 53 7.96 0.12 0.19
CA ALA A 53 8.39 -1.03 0.96
C ALA A 53 8.11 -0.86 2.46
N SER A 54 8.44 0.32 3.02
CA SER A 54 8.27 0.60 4.45
C SER A 54 6.80 0.64 4.86
N SER A 55 5.94 1.34 4.12
CA SER A 55 4.50 1.40 4.41
C SER A 55 3.83 0.04 4.25
N SER A 56 4.18 -0.73 3.20
CA SER A 56 3.66 -2.09 3.00
C SER A 56 4.05 -3.03 4.14
N LEU A 57 5.28 -2.93 4.64
CA LEU A 57 5.74 -3.68 5.79
C LEU A 57 4.93 -3.32 7.05
N VAL A 58 4.68 -2.03 7.29
CA VAL A 58 3.85 -1.56 8.41
C VAL A 58 2.44 -2.15 8.33
N TYR A 59 1.80 -2.13 7.16
CA TYR A 59 0.47 -2.73 7.00
C TYR A 59 0.49 -4.24 7.21
N ALA A 60 1.49 -4.94 6.70
CA ALA A 60 1.63 -6.38 6.88
C ALA A 60 1.77 -6.76 8.36
N LEU A 61 2.60 -6.02 9.11
CA LEU A 61 2.76 -6.21 10.55
C LEU A 61 1.47 -5.90 11.31
N ALA A 62 0.78 -4.82 10.97
CA ALA A 62 -0.50 -4.46 11.59
C ALA A 62 -1.58 -5.53 11.34
N ALA A 63 -1.66 -6.04 10.11
CA ALA A 63 -2.58 -7.11 9.75
C ALA A 63 -2.24 -8.42 10.49
N ALA A 64 -0.97 -8.80 10.52
CA ALA A 64 -0.50 -9.99 11.23
C ALA A 64 -0.77 -9.88 12.75
N PHE A 65 -0.55 -8.71 13.33
CA PHE A 65 -0.82 -8.45 14.74
C PHE A 65 -2.32 -8.53 15.07
N TYR A 66 -3.17 -7.94 14.23
CA TYR A 66 -4.61 -8.01 14.41
C TYR A 66 -5.12 -9.45 14.24
N ALA A 67 -4.66 -10.16 13.21
CA ALA A 67 -4.97 -11.56 12.99
C ALA A 67 -4.54 -12.44 14.17
N SER A 68 -3.31 -12.28 14.67
CA SER A 68 -2.79 -13.03 15.82
C SER A 68 -3.69 -12.86 17.06
N ARG A 69 -4.20 -11.66 17.32
CA ARG A 69 -5.13 -11.39 18.41
C ARG A 69 -6.52 -11.99 18.17
N GLN A 70 -6.99 -12.01 16.93
CA GLN A 70 -8.29 -12.58 16.59
C GLN A 70 -8.28 -14.11 16.75
N PHE A 71 -7.23 -14.81 16.28
CA PHE A 71 -7.09 -16.26 16.47
C PHE A 71 -6.99 -16.64 17.95
N ASN A 72 -6.27 -15.86 18.76
CA ASN A 72 -6.16 -16.11 20.20
C ASN A 72 -7.52 -16.00 20.92
N ARG A 73 -8.46 -15.18 20.39
CA ARG A 73 -9.83 -15.08 20.92
C ARG A 73 -10.71 -16.25 20.51
N GLU A 74 -10.55 -16.77 19.30
CA GLU A 74 -11.33 -17.91 18.80
C GLU A 74 -10.95 -19.22 19.52
N ASP A 75 -9.65 -19.46 19.76
CA ASP A 75 -9.17 -20.60 20.58
C ASP A 75 -9.69 -20.56 22.03
N LEU A 76 -9.84 -19.37 22.62
CA LEU A 76 -10.40 -19.19 23.96
C LEU A 76 -11.91 -19.45 24.03
N VAL A 77 -12.66 -19.22 22.94
CA VAL A 77 -14.11 -19.44 22.91
C VAL A 77 -14.43 -20.92 22.65
N GLU A 78 -13.63 -21.63 21.84
CA GLU A 78 -13.84 -23.07 21.60
C GLU A 78 -13.43 -23.95 22.79
N SER A 79 -12.51 -23.50 23.65
CA SER A 79 -12.02 -24.29 24.79
C SER A 79 -12.90 -24.27 26.05
N ILE A 80 -13.97 -23.46 26.07
CA ILE A 80 -14.89 -23.31 27.23
C ILE A 80 -16.12 -24.26 27.12
N ASN A 81 -16.22 -25.09 26.07
CA ASN A 81 -17.32 -26.05 25.89
C ASN A 81 -16.89 -27.50 26.15
#